data_AF-A0AAD6R3S8-F1
#
_entry.id   AF-A0AAD6R3S8-F1
#
_cell.length_a   1.000
_cell.length_b   1.000
_cell.length_c   1.000
_cell.angle_alpha   90.00
_cell.angle_beta   90.00
_cell.angle_gamma   90.00
#
_symmetry.space_group_name_H-M   'P 1'
#
loop_
_entity.id
_entity.type
_entity.pdbx_description
1 polymer ?
#
loop_
_entity_poly.entity_id
_entity_poly.type
_entity_poly.pdbx_seq_one_letter_code
_entity_poly.pdbx_strand_id
1 'polypeptide(L)'
;MVYLTNRPKPENFIVMEVTPGMHVLSNASLDSPWPKAQRLGHGFKDLLEKYGEAELPTKEMAEILMTNTIKDDESMLPGIYPSEREHQLSSIFIEADTPLGRYGTRSTCALSVKSSGEVNFYERYLDEDQWKEHTMSCQIKKMEVHG
;
A
#
# COMPACT_ATOMS: atom_id res chain seq x y z
N MET A 1 3.34 16.40 4.09
CA MET A 1 4.06 15.23 3.51
C MET A 1 4.37 15.56 2.05
N VAL A 2 5.44 15.01 1.47
CA VAL A 2 5.74 15.21 0.04
C VAL A 2 5.80 13.87 -0.70
N TYR A 3 5.38 13.87 -1.95
CA TYR A 3 5.41 12.73 -2.86
C TYR A 3 6.44 12.97 -3.97
N LEU A 4 7.30 11.98 -4.19
CA LEU A 4 8.32 11.94 -5.23
C LEU A 4 8.03 10.75 -6.15
N THR A 5 8.14 10.94 -7.46
CA THR A 5 7.85 9.88 -8.43
C THR A 5 8.96 9.72 -9.46
N ASN A 6 9.23 8.46 -9.83
CA ASN A 6 10.12 8.12 -10.96
C ASN A 6 9.37 8.12 -12.31
N ARG A 7 8.08 8.49 -12.32
CA ARG A 7 7.28 8.73 -13.52
C ARG A 7 6.99 10.22 -13.64
N PRO A 8 7.99 11.06 -13.93
CA PRO A 8 7.76 12.49 -14.09
C PRO A 8 6.75 12.68 -15.23
N LYS A 9 5.78 13.58 -15.02
CA LYS A 9 5.04 14.13 -16.15
C LYS A 9 6.07 14.89 -17.02
N PRO A 10 5.88 14.99 -18.35
CA PRO A 10 6.87 15.55 -19.28
C PRO A 10 7.41 16.94 -18.90
N GLU A 11 6.74 17.64 -17.98
CA GLU A 11 6.91 19.05 -17.76
C GLU A 11 7.58 19.41 -16.44
N ASN A 12 7.85 18.47 -15.50
CA ASN A 12 8.63 18.76 -14.28
C ASN A 12 9.01 17.49 -13.46
N PHE A 13 10.17 17.53 -12.80
CA PHE A 13 10.44 16.73 -11.60
C PHE A 13 9.69 17.40 -10.43
N ILE A 14 8.47 16.96 -10.16
CA ILE A 14 7.60 17.61 -9.18
C ILE A 14 7.77 16.91 -7.83
N VAL A 15 8.41 17.58 -6.88
CA VAL A 15 8.11 17.35 -5.47
C VAL A 15 6.68 17.83 -5.25
N MET A 16 5.75 16.91 -5.06
CA MET A 16 4.34 17.24 -4.88
C MET A 16 4.00 17.31 -3.39
N GLU A 17 3.33 18.38 -2.97
CA GLU A 17 2.72 18.41 -1.65
C GLU A 17 1.56 17.40 -1.58
N VAL A 18 1.54 16.59 -0.52
CA VAL A 18 0.45 15.66 -0.23
C VAL A 18 -0.44 16.29 0.82
N THR A 19 -1.68 16.58 0.42
CA THR A 19 -2.70 17.16 1.29
C THR A 19 -3.06 16.19 2.43
N PRO A 20 -3.57 16.67 3.58
CA PRO A 20 -4.13 15.79 4.59
C PRO A 20 -5.31 14.99 4.02
N GLY A 21 -5.33 13.67 4.24
CA GLY A 21 -6.41 12.81 3.76
C GLY A 21 -5.96 11.37 3.52
N MET A 22 -6.83 10.62 2.85
CA MET A 22 -6.57 9.26 2.39
C MET A 22 -6.02 9.31 0.96
N HIS A 23 -4.88 8.67 0.75
CA HIS A 23 -4.23 8.57 -0.55
C HIS A 23 -3.83 7.14 -0.84
N VAL A 24 -3.93 6.72 -2.10
CA VAL A 24 -3.58 5.36 -2.53
C VAL A 24 -2.53 5.44 -3.64
N LEU A 25 -1.47 4.63 -3.49
CA LEU A 25 -0.42 4.49 -4.49
C LEU A 25 -0.33 3.03 -4.94
N SER A 26 -0.21 2.84 -6.25
CA SER A 26 0.09 1.55 -6.88
C SER A 26 1.15 1.78 -7.96
N ASN A 27 1.12 1.05 -9.08
CA ASN A 27 2.08 1.17 -10.16
C ASN A 27 1.90 2.44 -11.03
N ALA A 28 1.05 3.39 -10.63
CA ALA A 28 0.77 4.61 -11.37
C ALA A 28 1.07 5.84 -10.51
N SER A 29 0.57 7.01 -10.90
CA SER A 29 0.68 8.22 -10.06
C SER A 29 -0.16 8.08 -8.79
N LEU A 30 0.15 8.87 -7.76
CA LEU A 30 -0.68 8.99 -6.56
C LEU A 30 -2.15 9.20 -6.93
N ASP A 31 -3.05 8.44 -6.31
CA ASP A 31 -4.50 8.47 -6.50
C ASP A 31 -5.00 8.16 -7.93
N SER A 32 -4.18 7.47 -8.74
CA SER A 32 -4.65 6.97 -10.03
C SER A 32 -5.86 6.05 -9.85
N PRO A 33 -6.91 6.17 -10.69
CA PRO A 33 -8.20 5.52 -10.48
C PRO A 33 -8.21 4.06 -10.96
N TRP A 34 -7.19 3.27 -10.61
CA TRP A 34 -7.17 1.85 -10.94
C TRP A 34 -8.16 1.10 -10.05
N PRO A 35 -8.89 0.09 -10.58
CA PRO A 35 -9.95 -0.56 -9.80
C PRO A 35 -9.44 -1.16 -8.49
N LYS A 36 -8.27 -1.80 -8.49
CA LYS A 36 -7.63 -2.29 -7.25
C LYS A 36 -7.25 -1.20 -6.26
N ALA A 37 -6.80 -0.03 -6.75
CA ALA A 37 -6.46 1.10 -5.89
C ALA A 37 -7.72 1.71 -5.27
N GLN A 38 -8.80 1.80 -6.05
CA GLN A 38 -10.11 2.21 -5.55
C GLN A 38 -10.64 1.20 -4.52
N ARG A 39 -10.59 -0.11 -4.79
CA ARG A 39 -10.97 -1.13 -3.79
C ARG A 39 -10.20 -0.98 -2.49
N LEU A 40 -8.88 -0.81 -2.56
CA LEU A 40 -8.04 -0.60 -1.39
C LEU A 40 -8.46 0.66 -0.60
N GLY A 41 -8.68 1.78 -1.30
CA GLY A 41 -9.15 3.02 -0.68
C GLY A 41 -10.52 2.89 -0.02
N HIS A 42 -11.49 2.23 -0.66
CA HIS A 42 -12.80 1.98 -0.07
C HIS A 42 -12.68 1.08 1.16
N GLY A 43 -11.93 -0.03 1.08
CA GLY A 43 -11.71 -0.90 2.22
C GLY A 43 -11.05 -0.19 3.40
N PHE A 44 -10.10 0.72 3.14
CA PHE A 44 -9.50 1.51 4.22
C PHE A 44 -10.49 2.50 4.83
N LYS A 45 -11.32 3.15 4.01
CA LYS A 45 -12.39 4.02 4.50
C LYS A 45 -13.39 3.25 5.38
N ASP A 46 -13.85 2.09 4.93
CA ASP A 46 -14.77 1.24 5.70
C ASP A 46 -14.15 0.80 7.03
N LEU A 47 -12.85 0.52 7.03
CA LEU A 47 -12.10 0.17 8.23
C LEU A 47 -12.01 1.35 9.20
N LEU A 48 -11.75 2.56 8.71
CA LEU A 48 -11.75 3.78 9.54
C LEU A 48 -13.14 4.06 10.13
N GLU A 49 -14.20 3.89 9.35
CA GLU A 49 -15.58 4.05 9.82
C GLU A 49 -15.95 3.02 10.89
N LYS A 50 -15.50 1.77 10.75
CA LYS A 50 -15.68 0.70 11.74
C LYS A 50 -15.02 1.02 13.08
N TYR A 51 -13.81 1.60 13.06
CA TYR A 51 -13.05 1.91 14.27
C TYR A 51 -13.40 3.27 14.88
N GLY A 52 -13.90 4.21 14.08
CA GLY A 52 -14.21 5.57 14.54
C GLY A 52 -12.95 6.26 15.08
N GLU A 53 -13.02 6.68 16.35
CA GLU A 53 -11.89 7.32 17.04
C GLU A 53 -10.94 6.32 17.72
N ALA A 54 -11.27 5.03 17.72
CA ALA A 54 -10.41 4.02 18.32
C ALA A 54 -9.12 3.82 17.52
N GLU A 55 -8.05 3.42 18.21
CA GLU A 55 -6.80 3.09 17.55
C GLU A 55 -6.97 1.83 16.69
N LEU A 56 -6.60 1.94 15.41
CA LEU A 56 -6.62 0.83 14.47
C LEU A 56 -5.32 0.01 14.60
N PRO A 57 -5.38 -1.28 14.98
CA PRO A 57 -4.19 -2.12 15.07
C PRO A 57 -3.54 -2.33 13.69
N THR A 58 -2.24 -2.10 13.57
CA THR A 58 -1.50 -2.21 12.29
C THR A 58 -1.59 -3.60 11.68
N LYS A 59 -1.54 -4.66 12.50
CA LYS A 59 -1.72 -6.04 12.04
C LYS A 59 -3.09 -6.26 11.38
N GLU A 60 -4.18 -5.87 12.05
CA GLU A 60 -5.52 -6.04 11.51
C GLU A 60 -5.72 -5.20 10.23
N MET A 61 -5.15 -3.99 10.19
CA MET A 61 -5.15 -3.15 8.98
C MET A 61 -4.49 -3.87 7.80
N ALA A 62 -3.31 -4.48 8.00
CA ALA A 62 -2.62 -5.24 6.97
C ALA A 62 -3.43 -6.49 6.55
N GLU A 63 -3.94 -7.26 7.51
CA GLU A 63 -4.68 -8.50 7.24
C GLU A 63 -5.98 -8.25 6.47
N ILE A 64 -6.72 -7.19 6.80
CA ILE A 64 -7.99 -6.86 6.15
C ILE A 64 -7.77 -6.27 4.76
N LEU A 65 -6.84 -5.32 4.62
CA LEU A 65 -6.72 -4.53 3.39
C LEU A 65 -5.86 -5.19 2.32
N MET A 66 -4.82 -5.92 2.74
CA MET A 66 -3.73 -6.30 1.84
C MET A 66 -3.75 -7.79 1.44
N THR A 67 -4.80 -8.52 1.78
CA THR A 67 -4.95 -9.97 1.48
C THR A 67 -5.96 -10.25 0.36
N ASN A 68 -6.54 -9.21 -0.24
CA ASN A 68 -7.53 -9.35 -1.30
C ASN A 68 -6.91 -9.88 -2.60
N THR A 69 -7.34 -11.07 -3.02
CA THR A 69 -6.90 -11.76 -4.25
C THR A 69 -7.82 -11.53 -5.44
N ILE A 70 -8.85 -10.68 -5.32
CA ILE A 70 -9.82 -10.41 -6.39
C ILE A 70 -9.12 -9.61 -7.50
N LYS A 71 -9.16 -10.18 -8.71
CA LYS A 71 -8.66 -9.56 -9.95
C LYS A 71 -9.72 -8.63 -10.56
N ASP A 72 -9.24 -7.63 -11.29
CA ASP A 72 -10.08 -6.67 -12.01
C ASP A 72 -10.71 -7.33 -13.25
N ASP A 73 -11.88 -6.82 -13.62
CA ASP A 73 -12.49 -7.13 -14.92
C ASP A 73 -11.54 -6.69 -16.05
N GLU A 74 -11.40 -7.52 -17.09
CA GLU A 74 -10.49 -7.24 -18.20
C GLU A 74 -10.81 -5.91 -18.92
N SER A 75 -12.08 -5.50 -18.96
CA SER A 75 -12.50 -4.23 -19.55
C SER A 75 -12.04 -2.99 -18.78
N MET A 76 -11.61 -3.17 -17.53
CA MET A 76 -11.20 -2.10 -16.62
C MET A 76 -9.67 -2.02 -16.45
N LEU A 77 -8.92 -2.85 -17.18
CA LEU A 77 -7.47 -2.88 -17.13
C LEU A 77 -6.86 -1.63 -17.81
N PRO A 78 -5.69 -1.16 -17.34
CA PRO A 78 -5.13 0.11 -17.79
C PRO A 78 -4.47 0.08 -19.18
N GLY A 79 -4.31 -1.09 -19.81
CA GLY A 79 -3.79 -1.23 -21.17
C GLY A 79 -2.29 -0.90 -21.31
N ILE A 80 -1.51 -1.05 -20.25
CA ILE A 80 -0.06 -0.81 -20.18
C ILE A 80 0.74 -2.05 -20.60
N TYR A 81 0.25 -3.24 -20.23
CA TYR A 81 0.78 -4.55 -20.62
C TYR A 81 -0.28 -5.38 -21.37
N PRO A 82 0.08 -6.54 -21.95
CA PRO A 82 -0.93 -7.46 -22.49
C PRO A 82 -1.99 -7.84 -21.43
N SER A 83 -3.26 -7.92 -21.83
CA SER A 83 -4.42 -8.13 -20.94
C SER A 83 -4.20 -9.27 -19.94
N GLU A 84 -3.72 -10.43 -20.41
CA GLU A 84 -3.44 -11.59 -19.55
C GLU A 84 -2.50 -11.25 -18.39
N ARG A 85 -1.43 -10.50 -18.66
CA ARG A 85 -0.47 -10.06 -17.65
C ARG A 85 -1.10 -9.04 -16.71
N GLU A 86 -1.84 -8.08 -17.23
CA GLU A 86 -2.50 -7.07 -16.39
C GLU A 86 -3.54 -7.68 -15.46
N HIS A 87 -4.36 -8.60 -15.99
CA HIS A 87 -5.34 -9.35 -15.23
C HIS A 87 -4.68 -10.13 -14.09
N GLN A 88 -3.57 -10.83 -14.34
CA GLN A 88 -2.80 -11.51 -13.29
C GLN A 88 -2.28 -10.57 -12.20
N LEU A 89 -1.96 -9.32 -12.54
CA LEU A 89 -1.39 -8.30 -11.64
C LEU A 89 -2.43 -7.36 -11.02
N SER A 90 -3.72 -7.60 -11.27
CA SER A 90 -4.81 -6.69 -10.94
C SER A 90 -5.41 -6.89 -9.54
N SER A 91 -4.95 -7.86 -8.78
CA SER A 91 -5.31 -7.99 -7.35
C SER A 91 -4.45 -7.10 -6.45
N ILE A 92 -4.90 -6.90 -5.21
CA ILE A 92 -4.10 -6.21 -4.18
C ILE A 92 -2.99 -7.16 -3.69
N PHE A 93 -3.36 -8.39 -3.35
CA PHE A 93 -2.43 -9.48 -3.09
C PHE A 93 -2.20 -10.26 -4.38
N ILE A 94 -1.03 -10.08 -4.98
CA ILE A 94 -0.71 -10.67 -6.28
C ILE A 94 -0.19 -12.09 -6.08
N GLU A 95 -0.79 -13.04 -6.77
CA GLU A 95 -0.32 -14.42 -6.89
C GLU A 95 -0.47 -14.84 -8.35
N ALA A 96 0.67 -15.01 -9.03
CA ALA A 96 0.72 -15.36 -10.44
C ALA A 96 1.80 -16.40 -10.69
N ASP A 97 1.42 -17.52 -11.30
CA ASP A 97 2.37 -18.47 -11.86
C ASP A 97 2.83 -17.95 -13.22
N THR A 98 4.13 -17.76 -13.39
CA THR A 98 4.74 -17.34 -14.65
C THR A 98 5.67 -18.44 -15.18
N PRO A 99 6.05 -18.43 -16.47
CA PRO A 99 7.05 -19.37 -17.00
C PRO A 99 8.41 -19.31 -16.29
N LEU A 100 8.71 -18.21 -15.59
CA LEU A 100 9.94 -18.01 -14.82
C LEU A 100 9.80 -18.38 -13.33
N GLY A 101 8.62 -18.86 -12.92
CA GLY A 101 8.29 -19.17 -11.53
C GLY A 101 7.17 -18.29 -10.96
N ARG A 102 6.95 -18.40 -9.65
CA ARG A 102 5.92 -17.62 -8.94
C ARG A 102 6.30 -16.15 -8.85
N TYR A 103 5.41 -15.28 -9.29
CA TYR A 103 5.47 -13.85 -9.11
C TYR A 103 4.32 -13.40 -8.20
N GLY A 104 4.60 -12.54 -7.22
CA GLY A 104 3.56 -12.10 -6.33
C GLY A 104 4.00 -11.20 -5.19
N THR A 105 3.03 -10.86 -4.34
CA THR A 105 3.25 -10.11 -3.11
C THR A 105 4.14 -10.93 -2.18
N ARG A 106 5.29 -10.36 -1.80
CA ARG A 106 6.27 -11.00 -0.90
C ARG A 106 6.31 -10.40 0.49
N SER A 107 5.77 -9.20 0.67
CA SER A 107 5.66 -8.55 1.96
C SER A 107 4.45 -7.61 1.98
N THR A 108 3.87 -7.49 3.16
CA THR A 108 2.84 -6.53 3.51
C THR A 108 3.26 -5.84 4.80
N CYS A 109 3.31 -4.52 4.80
CA CYS A 109 3.64 -3.72 5.98
C CYS A 109 2.50 -2.75 6.31
N ALA A 110 2.33 -2.50 7.61
CA ALA A 110 1.46 -1.48 8.15
C ALA A 110 2.21 -0.66 9.19
N LEU A 111 2.15 0.66 9.07
CA LEU A 111 2.82 1.62 9.94
C LEU A 111 1.81 2.64 10.44
N SER A 112 1.72 2.84 11.75
CA SER A 112 1.01 3.96 12.34
C SER A 112 2.00 4.83 13.10
N VAL A 113 1.81 6.16 13.00
CA VAL A 113 2.63 7.16 13.68
C VAL A 113 1.70 8.17 14.35
N LYS A 114 1.77 8.27 15.68
CA LYS A 114 1.02 9.25 16.46
C LYS A 114 1.77 10.58 16.51
N SER A 115 1.04 11.67 16.75
CA SER A 115 1.63 12.99 17.01
C SER A 115 2.54 13.03 18.24
N SER A 116 2.37 12.08 19.17
CA SER A 116 3.27 11.86 20.31
C SER A 116 4.66 11.34 19.90
N GLY A 117 4.81 10.85 18.67
CA GLY A 117 6.03 10.17 18.20
C GLY A 117 6.00 8.66 18.39
N GLU A 118 4.92 8.09 18.93
CA GLU A 118 4.73 6.65 19.01
C GLU A 118 4.55 6.04 17.62
N VAL A 119 5.32 4.99 17.35
CA VAL A 119 5.29 4.25 16.09
C VAL A 119 4.92 2.81 16.39
N ASN A 120 3.94 2.28 15.66
CA ASN A 120 3.64 0.86 15.61
C ASN A 120 3.85 0.37 14.19
N PHE A 121 4.58 -0.74 14.05
CA PHE A 121 4.90 -1.35 12.76
C PHE A 121 4.55 -2.84 12.82
N TYR A 122 3.85 -3.30 11.80
CA TYR A 122 3.61 -4.70 11.53
C TYR A 122 4.12 -5.01 10.12
N GLU A 123 4.77 -6.15 9.96
CA GLU A 123 5.11 -6.72 8.67
C GLU A 123 4.81 -8.21 8.66
N ARG A 124 4.30 -8.68 7.52
CA ARG A 124 4.26 -10.09 7.15
C ARG A 124 5.01 -10.25 5.84
N TYR A 125 6.03 -11.10 5.82
CA TYR A 125 6.91 -11.29 4.67
C TYR A 125 7.22 -12.76 4.41
N LEU A 126 7.55 -13.07 3.15
CA LEU A 126 7.87 -14.40 2.68
C LEU A 126 9.38 -14.63 2.72
N ASP A 127 9.81 -15.57 3.55
CA ASP A 127 11.20 -15.99 3.73
C ASP A 127 11.31 -17.51 3.64
N GLU A 128 12.17 -18.02 2.76
CA GLU A 128 12.28 -19.46 2.46
C GLU A 128 10.92 -20.15 2.23
N ASP A 129 10.02 -19.49 1.48
CA ASP A 129 8.64 -19.92 1.20
C ASP A 129 7.74 -20.07 2.44
N GLN A 130 8.15 -19.52 3.57
CA GLN A 130 7.36 -19.45 4.80
C GLN A 130 6.99 -18.00 5.10
N TRP A 131 5.72 -17.79 5.44
CA TRP A 131 5.26 -16.50 5.93
C TRP A 131 5.73 -16.29 7.35
N LYS A 132 6.53 -15.26 7.56
CA LYS A 132 6.96 -14.78 8.87
C LYS A 132 6.27 -13.47 9.18
N GLU A 133 6.07 -13.22 10.46
CA GLU A 133 5.49 -11.97 10.94
C GLU A 133 6.44 -11.30 11.91
N HIS A 134 6.47 -9.97 11.87
CA HIS A 134 7.22 -9.15 12.79
C HIS A 134 6.37 -7.95 13.21
N THR A 135 6.37 -7.64 14.51
CA THR A 135 5.74 -6.43 15.04
C THR A 135 6.75 -5.71 15.92
N MET A 136 6.85 -4.40 15.76
CA MET A 136 7.65 -3.56 16.63
C MET A 136 6.91 -2.28 16.98
N SER A 137 7.25 -1.75 18.16
CA SER A 137 6.82 -0.42 18.58
C SER A 137 8.06 0.38 18.98
N CYS A 138 8.12 1.65 18.57
CA CYS A 138 9.22 2.54 18.93
C CYS A 138 8.74 3.98 19.12
N GLN A 139 9.67 4.86 19.50
CA GLN A 139 9.42 6.28 19.73
C GLN A 139 10.37 7.10 18.87
N ILE A 140 9.81 8.01 18.07
CA ILE A 140 10.59 8.98 17.30
C ILE A 140 11.14 10.01 18.28
N LYS A 141 12.46 10.00 18.50
CA LYS A 141 13.13 11.04 19.26
C LYS A 141 13.13 12.33 18.43
N LYS A 142 12.56 13.41 18.98
CA LYS A 142 12.79 14.75 18.43
C LYS A 142 14.27 15.08 18.61
N MET A 143 14.97 15.36 17.51
CA MET A 143 16.29 16.00 17.61
C MET A 143 16.06 17.44 18.05
N GLU A 144 16.61 17.81 19.21
CA GLU A 144 16.71 19.22 19.60
C GLU A 144 17.70 19.90 18.64
N VAL A 145 17.16 20.61 17.65
CA VAL A 145 17.97 21.49 16.82
C VAL A 145 18.37 22.67 17.72
N HIS A 146 19.57 22.61 18.26
CA HIS A 146 20.17 23.73 18.99
C HIS A 146 20.45 24.83 17.96
N GLY A 147 19.60 25.86 17.96
CA GLY A 147 19.79 27.10 17.21
C GLY A 147 20.59 28.13 17.99
#